data_AF-A0AAV4ZZY5-F1
#
_entry.id   AF-A0AAV4ZZY5-F1
#
_cell.length_a   1.000
_cell.length_b   1.000
_cell.length_c   1.000
_cell.angle_alpha   90.00
_cell.angle_beta   90.00
_cell.angle_gamma   90.00
#
_symmetry.space_group_name_H-M   'P 1'
#
loop_
_entity.id
_entity.type
_entity.pdbx_description
1 polymer ?
#
loop_
_entity_poly.entity_id
_entity_poly.type
_entity_poly.pdbx_seq_one_letter_code
_entity_poly.pdbx_strand_id
1 'polypeptide(L)'
;MRTCLPNRVAVFFQPLTRYAYLRSDMFSKRFCKPEPQEEEEDDYHTATQAEEDEAKRLWGSMRDWFFEKGYTLFELGKLGHSKPSLDTPSDIGTSPEHPFAFFGGDPPHYEPLKAYYSTKVCFAQDAKRRHVAIKKLNKPDEIRIYRFLFEKRELLAENSILPILEILDYQEHCFAVMPRWGEDTCYPDTGTIGNVLNYIHCLLKAINFLHSNSIVHRDLKSDNTLVNHFGAHRRNDENVMRPVLRSAGQLTYALFDFDLSLMLPSNECRLPASRSFEVLSVPWPYDNFQGELDYDPYKFEMGCLGIFLCQMFQVE
;
A
#
# COMPACT_ATOMS: atom_id res chain seq x y z
N MET A 1 -23.63 57.25 -18.35
CA MET A 1 -22.56 57.96 -19.09
C MET A 1 -21.26 57.81 -18.31
N ARG A 2 -20.19 57.37 -19.01
CA ARG A 2 -18.77 57.75 -18.92
C ARG A 2 -18.36 58.74 -17.79
N THR A 3 -17.20 58.72 -17.13
CA THR A 3 -15.96 57.90 -17.09
C THR A 3 -14.99 58.56 -16.07
N CYS A 4 -14.02 57.79 -15.57
CA CYS A 4 -12.62 58.14 -15.17
C CYS A 4 -12.30 58.79 -13.78
N LEU A 5 -11.77 57.94 -12.88
CA LEU A 5 -10.36 57.86 -12.36
C LEU A 5 -9.57 59.14 -11.99
N PRO A 6 -8.72 59.11 -10.91
CA PRO A 6 -7.40 58.46 -11.01
C PRO A 6 -6.84 57.69 -9.78
N ASN A 7 -6.00 56.69 -10.13
CA ASN A 7 -4.72 56.19 -9.53
C ASN A 7 -4.64 55.83 -8.03
N ARG A 8 -4.39 54.58 -7.62
CA ARG A 8 -3.25 53.62 -7.79
C ARG A 8 -2.40 53.54 -6.51
N VAL A 9 -2.52 52.42 -5.77
CA VAL A 9 -1.40 51.74 -5.12
C VAL A 9 -1.59 50.24 -5.36
N ALA A 10 -0.65 49.65 -6.09
CA ALA A 10 -0.57 48.22 -6.33
C ALA A 10 0.42 47.62 -5.31
N VAL A 11 0.00 46.60 -4.59
CA VAL A 11 0.91 45.74 -3.82
C VAL A 11 1.00 44.42 -4.59
N PHE A 12 2.20 44.12 -5.07
CA PHE A 12 2.55 42.92 -5.81
C PHE A 12 2.48 41.69 -4.88
N PHE A 13 1.70 40.68 -5.27
CA PHE A 13 1.90 39.30 -4.84
C PHE A 13 2.92 38.65 -5.78
N GLN A 14 4.05 38.20 -5.23
CA GLN A 14 4.92 37.21 -5.86
C GLN A 14 4.90 35.93 -5.01
N PRO A 15 4.83 34.73 -5.62
CA PRO A 15 4.96 33.48 -4.89
C PRO A 15 6.44 33.17 -4.63
N LEU A 16 6.82 33.05 -3.37
CA LEU A 16 8.13 32.55 -2.95
C LEU A 16 8.08 31.01 -2.84
N THR A 17 8.32 30.35 -3.96
CA THR A 17 8.84 28.98 -4.01
C THR A 17 10.32 28.96 -3.61
N ARG A 18 10.66 28.13 -2.62
CA ARG A 18 11.94 27.43 -2.33
C ARG A 18 12.26 27.48 -0.84
N TYR A 19 12.47 26.31 -0.24
CA TYR A 19 13.54 25.93 0.71
C TYR A 19 13.06 24.83 1.66
N ALA A 20 13.38 23.57 1.33
CA ALA A 20 13.76 22.52 2.28
C ALA A 20 14.14 21.22 1.53
N TYR A 21 15.13 21.31 0.63
CA TYR A 21 15.95 20.16 0.25
C TYR A 21 17.37 20.55 0.61
N LEU A 22 18.02 19.83 1.53
CA LEU A 22 19.47 19.72 1.63
C LEU A 22 19.86 18.66 2.67
N ARG A 23 20.31 17.51 2.18
CA ARG A 23 21.61 16.85 2.45
C ARG A 23 21.70 15.65 1.51
N SER A 24 22.77 15.35 0.78
CA SER A 24 24.04 16.03 0.50
C SER A 24 24.72 15.23 -0.63
N ASP A 25 25.42 15.95 -1.52
CA ASP A 25 26.47 15.48 -2.45
C ASP A 25 26.07 14.75 -3.74
N MET A 26 25.86 15.52 -4.82
CA MET A 26 26.88 15.64 -5.88
C MET A 26 26.52 16.74 -6.89
N PHE A 27 27.44 17.68 -7.06
CA PHE A 27 27.38 18.75 -8.06
C PHE A 27 27.71 18.23 -9.46
N SER A 28 27.08 18.86 -10.45
CA SER A 28 27.56 19.12 -11.81
C SER A 28 27.41 18.02 -12.86
N LYS A 29 26.39 18.19 -13.73
CA LYS A 29 26.63 18.57 -15.13
C LYS A 29 25.37 19.18 -15.78
N ARG A 30 25.66 20.06 -16.73
CA ARG A 30 24.82 21.09 -17.35
C ARG A 30 23.75 20.57 -18.31
N PHE A 31 22.69 21.38 -18.42
CA PHE A 31 21.82 21.62 -19.57
C PHE A 31 22.35 21.15 -20.94
N CYS A 32 21.59 20.24 -21.58
CA CYS A 32 21.23 20.25 -23.00
C CYS A 32 20.14 19.17 -23.22
N LYS A 33 19.08 19.49 -23.97
CA LYS A 33 18.06 18.52 -24.42
C LYS A 33 18.66 17.55 -25.45
N PRO A 34 18.22 16.28 -25.47
CA PRO A 34 18.06 15.53 -26.71
C PRO A 34 16.63 15.00 -26.90
N GLU A 35 16.30 14.77 -28.18
CA GLU A 35 15.09 14.17 -28.75
C GLU A 35 14.99 12.65 -28.47
N PRO A 36 13.83 12.00 -28.76
CA PRO A 36 13.37 10.83 -28.03
C PRO A 36 13.91 9.53 -28.61
N GLN A 37 14.43 8.65 -27.75
CA GLN A 37 14.35 7.19 -27.88
C GLN A 37 15.00 6.49 -26.68
N GLU A 38 14.43 5.32 -26.38
CA GLU A 38 14.77 4.32 -25.36
C GLU A 38 14.00 4.43 -24.04
N GLU A 39 13.35 3.31 -23.73
CA GLU A 39 12.38 3.06 -22.67
C GLU A 39 12.93 3.53 -21.31
N GLU A 40 12.31 4.56 -20.74
CA GLU A 40 12.48 4.90 -19.32
C GLU A 40 11.89 3.75 -18.50
N GLU A 41 12.74 2.85 -18.01
CA GLU A 41 12.44 2.02 -16.85
C GLU A 41 12.12 2.97 -15.69
N ASP A 42 10.83 3.18 -15.45
CA ASP A 42 10.33 4.02 -14.35
C ASP A 42 10.85 3.51 -13.00
N ASP A 43 11.74 4.33 -12.43
CA ASP A 43 12.45 4.15 -11.18
C ASP A 43 11.54 4.39 -9.97
N TYR A 44 10.80 3.34 -9.59
CA TYR A 44 10.24 3.21 -8.25
C TYR A 44 10.66 1.87 -7.67
N HIS A 45 11.53 1.91 -6.67
CA HIS A 45 12.11 0.77 -5.92
C HIS A 45 12.83 -0.29 -6.77
N THR A 46 13.97 0.07 -7.37
CA THR A 46 15.01 -0.92 -7.66
C THR A 46 15.69 -1.28 -6.34
N ALA A 47 15.27 -2.39 -5.71
CA ALA A 47 16.03 -2.97 -4.61
C ALA A 47 17.49 -3.15 -5.09
N THR A 48 18.45 -2.78 -4.26
CA THR A 48 19.85 -3.00 -4.61
C THR A 48 20.07 -4.50 -4.82
N GLN A 49 21.00 -4.88 -5.70
CA GLN A 49 21.35 -6.30 -5.90
C GLN A 49 21.64 -7.02 -4.57
N ALA A 50 22.21 -6.29 -3.60
CA ALA A 50 22.47 -6.80 -2.26
C ALA A 50 21.19 -7.15 -1.49
N GLU A 51 20.17 -6.28 -1.53
CA GLU A 51 18.86 -6.51 -0.91
C GLU A 51 18.11 -7.67 -1.57
N GLU A 52 18.19 -7.78 -2.91
CA GLU A 52 17.60 -8.91 -3.64
C GLU A 52 18.23 -10.25 -3.24
N ASP A 53 19.56 -10.27 -3.18
CA ASP A 53 20.32 -11.46 -2.78
C ASP A 53 20.03 -11.83 -1.33
N GLU A 54 19.87 -10.83 -0.45
CA GLU A 54 19.47 -11.04 0.94
C GLU A 54 18.06 -11.64 1.03
N ALA A 55 17.09 -11.06 0.33
CA ALA A 55 15.72 -11.57 0.30
C ALA A 55 15.69 -13.01 -0.22
N LYS A 56 16.43 -13.29 -1.31
CA LYS A 56 16.50 -14.63 -1.90
C LYS A 56 17.12 -15.65 -0.95
N ARG A 57 18.19 -15.29 -0.23
CA ARG A 57 18.79 -16.13 0.81
C ARG A 57 17.84 -16.38 1.97
N LEU A 58 17.18 -15.33 2.46
CA LEU A 58 16.24 -15.39 3.58
C LEU A 58 15.06 -16.33 3.27
N TRP A 59 14.33 -16.09 2.18
CA TRP A 59 13.18 -16.93 1.83
C TRP A 59 13.60 -18.32 1.36
N GLY A 60 14.74 -18.42 0.67
CA GLY A 60 15.30 -19.69 0.23
C GLY A 60 15.64 -20.63 1.39
N SER A 61 16.21 -20.11 2.48
CA SER A 61 16.58 -20.94 3.65
C SER A 61 15.38 -21.46 4.44
N MET A 62 14.21 -20.81 4.32
CA MET A 62 12.98 -21.19 5.02
C MET A 62 12.00 -21.98 4.14
N ARG A 63 12.35 -22.27 2.88
CA ARG A 63 11.43 -22.90 1.91
C ARG A 63 10.88 -24.22 2.41
N ASP A 64 11.72 -25.11 2.93
CA ASP A 64 11.31 -26.43 3.41
C ASP A 64 10.39 -26.30 4.64
N TRP A 65 10.69 -25.36 5.54
CA TRP A 65 9.85 -25.10 6.71
C TRP A 65 8.46 -24.57 6.33
N PHE A 66 8.37 -23.64 5.38
CA PHE A 66 7.07 -23.18 4.87
C PHE A 66 6.31 -24.32 4.18
N PHE A 67 7.01 -25.18 3.45
CA PHE A 67 6.41 -26.35 2.82
C PHE A 67 5.80 -27.31 3.85
N GLU A 68 6.51 -27.58 4.96
CA GLU A 68 5.98 -28.37 6.09
C GLU A 68 4.74 -27.72 6.75
N LYS A 69 4.63 -26.39 6.69
CA LYS A 69 3.44 -25.63 7.13
C LYS A 69 2.32 -25.58 6.10
N GLY A 70 2.49 -26.22 4.93
CA GLY A 70 1.48 -26.26 3.88
C GLY A 70 1.53 -25.10 2.89
N TYR A 71 2.63 -24.34 2.87
CA TYR A 71 2.84 -23.21 1.97
C TYR A 71 3.99 -23.48 0.99
N THR A 72 3.68 -23.54 -0.30
CA THR A 72 4.68 -23.63 -1.36
C THR A 72 5.07 -22.23 -1.80
N LEU A 73 6.25 -21.76 -1.38
CA LEU A 73 6.78 -20.46 -1.80
C LEU A 73 6.95 -20.40 -3.32
N PHE A 74 6.64 -19.25 -3.91
CA PHE A 74 6.87 -18.96 -5.33
C PHE A 74 8.33 -19.18 -5.73
N GLU A 75 8.57 -19.44 -7.02
CA GLU A 75 9.92 -19.50 -7.55
C GLU A 75 10.54 -18.10 -7.52
N LEU A 76 11.71 -17.96 -6.92
CA LEU A 76 12.41 -16.69 -6.79
C LEU A 76 13.38 -16.51 -7.97
N GLY A 77 13.01 -15.59 -8.86
CA GLY A 77 13.75 -15.22 -10.07
C GLY A 77 14.94 -14.29 -9.81
N LYS A 78 15.29 -13.52 -10.83
CA LYS A 78 16.24 -12.39 -10.77
C LYS A 78 15.44 -11.08 -10.69
N LEU A 79 16.09 -9.97 -10.34
CA LEU A 79 15.47 -8.63 -10.31
C LEU A 79 14.27 -8.55 -9.34
N GLY A 80 14.37 -9.27 -8.21
CA GLY A 80 13.29 -9.34 -7.21
C GLY A 80 11.98 -10.01 -7.67
N HIS A 81 11.93 -10.60 -8.87
CA HIS A 81 10.71 -11.19 -9.40
C HIS A 81 10.45 -12.60 -8.88
N SER A 82 9.19 -12.95 -8.70
CA SER A 82 8.72 -14.27 -8.35
C SER A 82 7.51 -14.69 -9.17
N LYS A 83 7.32 -15.99 -9.33
CA LYS A 83 6.18 -16.58 -10.04
C LYS A 83 5.65 -17.82 -9.31
N PRO A 84 4.36 -18.17 -9.47
CA PRO A 84 3.80 -19.36 -8.86
C PRO A 84 4.65 -20.61 -9.15
N SER A 85 4.93 -21.41 -8.12
CA SER A 85 5.67 -22.68 -8.27
C SER A 85 4.77 -23.83 -8.71
N LEU A 86 3.46 -23.71 -8.47
CA LEU A 86 2.47 -24.70 -8.86
C LEU A 86 1.52 -24.08 -9.88
N ASP A 87 0.99 -24.93 -10.76
CA ASP A 87 -0.06 -24.53 -11.69
C ASP A 87 -1.23 -23.90 -10.94
N THR A 88 -1.67 -22.75 -11.43
CA THR A 88 -2.83 -22.05 -10.90
C THR A 88 -4.09 -22.70 -11.50
N PRO A 89 -5.06 -23.15 -10.69
CA PRO A 89 -6.31 -23.69 -11.21
C PRO A 89 -6.95 -22.72 -12.21
N SER A 90 -7.42 -23.22 -13.35
CA SER A 90 -7.93 -22.43 -14.49
C SER A 90 -9.27 -21.75 -14.24
N ASP A 91 -9.69 -21.59 -12.98
CA ASP A 91 -10.99 -21.03 -12.58
C ASP A 91 -11.03 -19.49 -12.71
N ILE A 92 -10.45 -18.99 -13.80
CA ILE A 92 -10.56 -17.61 -14.27
C ILE A 92 -12.05 -17.33 -14.48
N GLY A 93 -12.65 -16.53 -13.58
CA GLY A 93 -14.04 -16.07 -13.69
C GLY A 93 -15.05 -16.73 -12.74
N THR A 94 -14.64 -17.63 -11.83
CA THR A 94 -15.49 -17.98 -10.68
C THR A 94 -15.30 -16.98 -9.54
N SER A 95 -16.35 -16.69 -8.79
CA SER A 95 -16.23 -15.88 -7.57
C SER A 95 -15.31 -16.63 -6.59
N PRO A 96 -14.16 -16.07 -6.21
CA PRO A 96 -13.26 -16.73 -5.27
C PRO A 96 -13.98 -16.92 -3.94
N GLU A 97 -13.64 -18.01 -3.23
CA GLU A 97 -14.03 -18.17 -1.83
C GLU A 97 -13.43 -16.99 -1.05
N HIS A 98 -14.27 -16.12 -0.50
CA HIS A 98 -13.80 -15.03 0.34
C HIS A 98 -12.99 -15.61 1.53
N PRO A 99 -11.77 -15.11 1.85
CA PRO A 99 -11.22 -13.79 1.53
C PRO A 99 -10.24 -13.74 0.34
N PHE A 100 -10.21 -14.75 -0.53
CA PHE A 100 -9.29 -14.77 -1.66
C PHE A 100 -9.74 -13.82 -2.77
N ALA A 101 -8.76 -13.26 -3.48
CA ALA A 101 -8.98 -12.29 -4.56
C ALA A 101 -9.24 -12.98 -5.90
N PHE A 102 -9.90 -12.24 -6.80
CA PHE A 102 -9.93 -12.57 -8.23
C PHE A 102 -8.51 -12.50 -8.80
N PHE A 103 -8.23 -13.26 -9.85
CA PHE A 103 -6.95 -13.15 -10.55
C PHE A 103 -7.08 -13.38 -12.05
N GLY A 104 -6.12 -12.85 -12.80
CA GLY A 104 -6.07 -12.94 -14.26
C GLY A 104 -6.40 -11.61 -14.94
N GLY A 105 -6.80 -11.69 -16.21
CA GLY A 105 -6.98 -10.49 -17.06
C GLY A 105 -5.66 -9.89 -17.58
N ASP A 106 -4.54 -10.58 -17.36
CA ASP A 106 -3.22 -10.21 -17.88
C ASP A 106 -3.18 -10.37 -19.41
N PRO A 107 -2.53 -9.46 -20.16
CA PRO A 107 -2.40 -9.60 -21.60
C PRO A 107 -1.60 -10.87 -21.98
N PRO A 108 -1.86 -11.50 -23.15
CA PRO A 108 -1.30 -12.81 -23.53
C PRO A 108 0.23 -12.89 -23.61
N HIS A 109 0.91 -11.75 -23.66
CA HIS A 109 2.36 -11.66 -23.84
C HIS A 109 3.15 -11.59 -22.52
N TYR A 110 2.48 -11.57 -21.37
CA TYR A 110 3.12 -11.44 -20.06
C TYR A 110 3.17 -12.76 -19.30
N GLU A 111 4.18 -12.89 -18.43
CA GLU A 111 4.21 -13.96 -17.43
C GLU A 111 3.07 -13.73 -16.42
N PRO A 112 2.04 -14.59 -16.40
CA PRO A 112 0.87 -14.35 -15.57
C PRO A 112 1.24 -14.41 -14.09
N LEU A 113 0.61 -13.55 -13.29
CA LEU A 113 0.73 -13.53 -11.82
C LEU A 113 2.14 -13.25 -11.28
N LYS A 114 3.07 -12.76 -12.12
CA LYS A 114 4.40 -12.30 -11.72
C LYS A 114 4.29 -11.26 -10.60
N ALA A 115 5.13 -11.39 -9.57
CA ALA A 115 5.08 -10.57 -8.36
C ALA A 115 6.49 -10.23 -7.86
N TYR A 116 6.66 -9.10 -7.18
CA TYR A 116 7.96 -8.74 -6.60
C TYR A 116 8.06 -9.15 -5.13
N TYR A 117 9.11 -9.90 -4.79
CA TYR A 117 9.42 -10.23 -3.41
C TYR A 117 10.47 -9.25 -2.86
N SER A 118 10.51 -9.10 -1.53
CA SER A 118 11.49 -8.29 -0.80
C SER A 118 11.93 -9.03 0.45
N THR A 119 12.80 -8.45 1.28
CA THR A 119 13.13 -9.02 2.60
C THR A 119 11.94 -9.05 3.57
N LYS A 120 10.86 -8.29 3.26
CA LYS A 120 9.64 -8.22 4.08
C LYS A 120 8.50 -9.09 3.57
N VAL A 121 8.35 -9.28 2.27
CA VAL A 121 7.20 -9.99 1.69
C VAL A 121 7.66 -11.01 0.66
N CYS A 122 7.05 -12.20 0.72
CA CYS A 122 7.16 -13.23 -0.29
C CYS A 122 5.77 -13.80 -0.61
N PHE A 123 5.60 -14.38 -1.80
CA PHE A 123 4.34 -14.99 -2.23
C PHE A 123 4.42 -16.51 -2.20
N ALA A 124 3.29 -17.14 -1.96
CA ALA A 124 3.18 -18.58 -1.88
C ALA A 124 1.81 -19.08 -2.38
N GLN A 125 1.70 -20.40 -2.49
CA GLN A 125 0.43 -21.10 -2.67
C GLN A 125 0.19 -21.99 -1.45
N ASP A 126 -1.04 -22.00 -0.94
CA ASP A 126 -1.45 -22.93 0.11
C ASP A 126 -1.70 -24.36 -0.43
N ALA A 127 -2.07 -25.29 0.43
CA ALA A 127 -2.37 -26.68 0.06
C ALA A 127 -3.53 -26.82 -0.96
N LYS A 128 -4.42 -25.82 -1.05
CA LYS A 128 -5.51 -25.74 -2.05
C LYS A 128 -5.09 -24.98 -3.32
N ARG A 129 -3.80 -24.64 -3.44
CA ARG A 129 -3.22 -23.83 -4.53
C ARG A 129 -3.74 -22.40 -4.62
N ARG A 130 -4.32 -21.88 -3.54
CA ARG A 130 -4.77 -20.48 -3.45
C ARG A 130 -3.57 -19.59 -3.16
N HIS A 131 -3.55 -18.40 -3.75
CA HIS A 131 -2.42 -17.48 -3.62
C HIS A 131 -2.45 -16.70 -2.32
N VAL A 132 -1.32 -16.69 -1.62
CA VAL A 132 -1.12 -15.96 -0.37
C VAL A 132 0.11 -15.07 -0.45
N ALA A 133 0.11 -14.01 0.35
CA ALA A 133 1.28 -13.21 0.67
C ALA A 133 1.72 -13.54 2.10
N ILE A 134 3.03 -13.68 2.30
CA ILE A 134 3.67 -13.95 3.58
C ILE A 134 4.53 -12.74 3.90
N LYS A 135 4.15 -12.02 4.95
CA LYS A 135 4.88 -10.85 5.45
C LYS A 135 5.68 -11.22 6.69
N LYS A 136 6.98 -10.92 6.69
CA LYS A 136 7.85 -10.94 7.88
C LYS A 136 7.56 -9.72 8.74
N LEU A 137 7.24 -9.94 10.01
CA LEU A 137 6.98 -8.91 11.01
C LEU A 137 8.25 -8.64 11.81
N ASN A 138 8.68 -7.38 11.86
CA ASN A 138 10.01 -7.04 12.39
C ASN A 138 9.97 -6.29 13.72
N LYS A 139 8.84 -5.66 14.07
CA LYS A 139 8.74 -4.79 15.24
C LYS A 139 7.81 -5.40 16.30
N PRO A 140 8.13 -5.30 17.60
CA PRO A 140 7.24 -5.80 18.66
C PRO A 140 5.82 -5.20 18.60
N ASP A 141 5.70 -3.90 18.33
CA ASP A 141 4.40 -3.23 18.21
C ASP A 141 3.61 -3.74 17.00
N GLU A 142 4.27 -3.93 15.85
CA GLU A 142 3.66 -4.51 14.65
C GLU A 142 3.16 -5.94 14.93
N ILE A 143 3.98 -6.78 15.56
CA ILE A 143 3.61 -8.16 15.94
C ILE A 143 2.39 -8.14 16.87
N ARG A 144 2.35 -7.23 17.85
CA ARG A 144 1.21 -7.08 18.77
C ARG A 144 -0.07 -6.74 18.01
N ILE A 145 0.01 -5.83 17.04
CA ILE A 145 -1.13 -5.45 16.19
C ILE A 145 -1.60 -6.63 15.34
N TYR A 146 -0.69 -7.32 14.64
CA TYR A 146 -1.06 -8.48 13.82
C TYR A 146 -1.69 -9.60 14.65
N ARG A 147 -1.18 -9.89 15.86
CA ARG A 147 -1.79 -10.88 16.76
C ARG A 147 -3.19 -10.46 17.20
N PHE A 148 -3.37 -9.19 17.58
CA PHE A 148 -4.68 -8.65 17.92
C PHE A 148 -5.68 -8.77 16.74
N LEU A 149 -5.25 -8.39 15.54
CA LEU A 149 -6.09 -8.49 14.34
C LEU A 149 -6.41 -9.94 14.00
N PHE A 150 -5.47 -10.87 14.19
CA PHE A 150 -5.68 -12.30 13.99
C PHE A 150 -6.71 -12.90 14.97
N GLU A 151 -6.74 -12.43 16.22
CA GLU A 151 -7.80 -12.79 17.18
C GLU A 151 -9.17 -12.28 16.73
N LYS A 152 -9.20 -11.16 16.00
CA LYS A 152 -10.40 -10.54 15.43
C LYS A 152 -10.64 -10.91 13.96
N ARG A 153 -9.97 -11.93 13.42
CA ARG A 153 -9.92 -12.25 11.97
C ARG A 153 -11.28 -12.33 11.28
N GLU A 154 -12.31 -12.80 11.98
CA GLU A 154 -13.68 -12.92 11.45
C GLU A 154 -14.32 -11.55 11.14
N LEU A 155 -13.82 -10.48 11.77
CA LEU A 155 -14.30 -9.10 11.60
C LEU A 155 -13.47 -8.31 10.58
N LEU A 156 -12.31 -8.80 10.13
CA LEU A 156 -11.38 -7.97 9.35
C LEU A 156 -11.96 -7.62 7.97
N ALA A 157 -12.50 -8.61 7.28
CA ALA A 157 -13.03 -8.41 5.94
C ALA A 157 -14.25 -7.48 5.91
N GLU A 158 -15.18 -7.65 6.84
CA GLU A 158 -16.34 -6.75 6.96
C GLU A 158 -15.93 -5.32 7.32
N ASN A 159 -14.74 -5.13 7.92
CA ASN A 159 -14.18 -3.83 8.26
C ASN A 159 -13.11 -3.36 7.28
N SER A 160 -12.98 -3.98 6.09
CA SER A 160 -12.02 -3.56 5.06
C SER A 160 -10.56 -3.53 5.56
N ILE A 161 -10.21 -4.47 6.44
CA ILE A 161 -8.83 -4.79 6.82
C ILE A 161 -8.42 -6.08 6.12
N LEU A 162 -7.20 -6.15 5.58
CA LEU A 162 -6.73 -7.34 4.88
C LEU A 162 -6.77 -8.55 5.83
N PRO A 163 -7.47 -9.64 5.48
CA PRO A 163 -7.62 -10.78 6.38
C PRO A 163 -6.29 -11.46 6.70
N ILE A 164 -6.10 -11.83 7.97
CA ILE A 164 -4.94 -12.60 8.42
C ILE A 164 -5.37 -14.06 8.54
N LEU A 165 -4.79 -14.91 7.69
CA LEU A 165 -5.09 -16.34 7.63
C LEU A 165 -4.37 -17.11 8.74
N GLU A 166 -3.12 -16.75 9.01
CA GLU A 166 -2.29 -17.41 10.00
C GLU A 166 -1.16 -16.49 10.49
N ILE A 167 -0.74 -16.67 11.74
CA ILE A 167 0.50 -16.11 12.28
C ILE A 167 1.45 -17.27 12.56
N LEU A 168 2.64 -17.24 11.98
CA LEU A 168 3.64 -18.29 12.08
C LEU A 168 4.89 -17.78 12.81
N ASP A 169 5.26 -18.44 13.90
CA ASP A 169 6.51 -18.18 14.62
C ASP A 169 7.61 -19.16 14.19
N TYR A 170 8.79 -18.65 13.84
CA TYR A 170 9.97 -19.44 13.46
C TYR A 170 11.23 -18.81 14.03
N GLN A 171 11.84 -19.48 15.02
CA GLN A 171 13.01 -18.97 15.72
C GLN A 171 12.75 -17.55 16.26
N GLU A 172 13.48 -16.57 15.72
CA GLU A 172 13.40 -15.13 16.04
C GLU A 172 12.62 -14.33 14.98
N HIS A 173 11.88 -15.01 14.11
CA HIS A 173 11.03 -14.42 13.09
C HIS A 173 9.55 -14.73 13.37
N CYS A 174 8.71 -13.76 13.04
CA CYS A 174 7.26 -13.88 13.06
C CYS A 174 6.72 -13.52 11.68
N PHE A 175 5.77 -14.28 11.16
CA PHE A 175 5.21 -14.10 9.84
C PHE A 175 3.68 -14.01 9.90
N ALA A 176 3.11 -13.12 9.10
CA ALA A 176 1.67 -13.09 8.83
C ALA A 176 1.40 -13.64 7.44
N VAL A 177 0.50 -14.61 7.35
CA VAL A 177 -0.02 -15.16 6.10
C VAL A 177 -1.35 -14.47 5.79
N MET A 178 -1.47 -13.91 4.61
CA MET A 178 -2.63 -13.12 4.15
C MET A 178 -3.02 -13.58 2.74
N PRO A 179 -4.29 -13.45 2.31
CA PRO A 179 -4.64 -13.70 0.92
C PRO A 179 -3.87 -12.72 0.01
N ARG A 180 -3.38 -13.20 -1.14
CA ARG A 180 -2.75 -12.30 -2.11
C ARG A 180 -3.83 -11.42 -2.73
N TRP A 181 -3.76 -10.13 -2.47
CA TRP A 181 -4.59 -9.10 -3.11
C TRP A 181 -3.71 -8.24 -4.02
N GLY A 182 -4.33 -7.48 -4.93
CA GLY A 182 -3.60 -6.67 -5.90
C GLY A 182 -3.38 -5.25 -5.41
N GLU A 183 -2.27 -4.66 -5.87
CA GLU A 183 -1.95 -3.25 -5.66
C GLU A 183 -2.62 -2.35 -6.71
N ASP A 184 -2.22 -1.07 -6.73
CA ASP A 184 -2.69 -0.03 -7.66
C ASP A 184 -4.22 0.06 -7.69
N THR A 185 -4.84 0.26 -6.52
CA THR A 185 -6.30 0.18 -6.32
C THR A 185 -7.11 1.10 -7.24
N CYS A 186 -6.51 2.21 -7.67
CA CYS A 186 -7.11 3.20 -8.57
C CYS A 186 -6.80 2.98 -10.06
N TYR A 187 -6.03 1.95 -10.42
CA TYR A 187 -5.70 1.60 -11.80
C TYR A 187 -6.39 0.31 -12.26
N PRO A 188 -6.89 0.23 -13.50
CA PRO A 188 -7.14 1.37 -14.40
C PRO A 188 -8.12 2.35 -13.74
N ASP A 189 -8.27 3.56 -14.28
CA ASP A 189 -9.08 4.64 -13.68
C ASP A 189 -10.39 4.11 -13.04
N THR A 190 -10.65 4.56 -11.82
CA THR A 190 -11.88 4.30 -11.07
C THR A 190 -13.15 4.61 -11.86
N GLY A 191 -13.08 5.56 -12.80
CA GLY A 191 -14.09 5.84 -13.82
C GLY A 191 -15.31 6.61 -13.31
N THR A 192 -16.02 6.09 -12.29
CA THR A 192 -17.23 6.72 -11.76
C THR A 192 -17.04 7.21 -10.33
N ILE A 193 -17.75 8.28 -9.96
CA ILE A 193 -17.80 8.75 -8.56
C ILE A 193 -18.31 7.67 -7.61
N GLY A 194 -19.18 6.76 -8.06
CA GLY A 194 -19.65 5.62 -7.25
C GLY A 194 -18.52 4.69 -6.85
N ASN A 195 -17.57 4.43 -7.76
CA ASN A 195 -16.40 3.60 -7.46
C ASN A 195 -15.44 4.30 -6.51
N VAL A 196 -15.22 5.61 -6.69
CA VAL A 196 -14.45 6.45 -5.77
C VAL A 196 -15.06 6.42 -4.37
N LEU A 197 -16.37 6.62 -4.25
CA LEU A 197 -17.08 6.57 -2.97
C LEU A 197 -17.03 5.17 -2.33
N ASN A 198 -17.06 4.09 -3.11
CA ASN A 198 -16.89 2.73 -2.59
C ASN A 198 -15.49 2.53 -1.99
N TYR A 199 -14.45 3.02 -2.66
CA TYR A 199 -13.08 2.99 -2.15
C TYR A 199 -12.95 3.80 -0.84
N ILE A 200 -13.44 5.04 -0.83
CA ILE A 200 -13.44 5.91 0.36
C ILE A 200 -14.19 5.23 1.52
N HIS A 201 -15.34 4.62 1.24
CA HIS A 201 -16.13 3.92 2.24
C HIS A 201 -15.36 2.74 2.86
N CYS A 202 -14.66 1.94 2.05
CA CYS A 202 -13.81 0.86 2.56
C CYS A 202 -12.69 1.39 3.48
N LEU A 203 -12.01 2.47 3.08
CA LEU A 203 -10.98 3.09 3.91
C LEU A 203 -11.54 3.63 5.24
N LEU A 204 -12.68 4.30 5.22
CA LEU A 204 -13.31 4.82 6.43
C LEU A 204 -13.75 3.69 7.37
N LYS A 205 -14.23 2.57 6.84
CA LYS A 205 -14.53 1.37 7.65
C LYS A 205 -13.28 0.82 8.34
N ALA A 206 -12.18 0.70 7.60
CA ALA A 206 -10.89 0.24 8.12
C ALA A 206 -10.39 1.13 9.25
N ILE A 207 -10.34 2.44 9.01
CA ILE A 207 -9.86 3.42 9.99
C ILE A 207 -10.77 3.45 11.23
N ASN A 208 -12.09 3.44 11.05
CA ASN A 208 -13.03 3.38 12.17
C ASN A 208 -12.84 2.12 13.03
N PHE A 209 -12.61 0.96 12.41
CA PHE A 209 -12.32 -0.27 13.13
C PHE A 209 -11.02 -0.18 13.93
N LEU A 210 -9.95 0.33 13.31
CA LEU A 210 -8.66 0.51 13.99
C LEU A 210 -8.78 1.48 15.16
N HIS A 211 -9.40 2.65 14.94
CA HIS A 211 -9.59 3.67 15.97
C HIS A 211 -10.44 3.18 17.14
N SER A 212 -11.48 2.39 16.86
CA SER A 212 -12.32 1.77 17.90
C SER A 212 -11.56 0.76 18.76
N ASN A 213 -10.40 0.27 18.29
CA ASN A 213 -9.52 -0.66 19.00
C ASN A 213 -8.19 -0.02 19.41
N SER A 214 -8.17 1.32 19.54
CA SER A 214 -7.01 2.11 19.92
C SER A 214 -5.79 1.95 19.01
N ILE A 215 -5.99 1.65 17.73
CA ILE A 215 -4.91 1.52 16.74
C ILE A 215 -4.95 2.72 15.80
N VAL A 216 -3.79 3.35 15.58
CA VAL A 216 -3.58 4.42 14.59
C VAL A 216 -2.61 3.88 13.55
N HIS A 217 -2.94 3.97 12.26
CA HIS A 217 -2.16 3.35 11.18
C HIS A 217 -0.84 4.08 10.92
N ARG A 218 -0.88 5.41 10.85
CA ARG A 218 0.25 6.35 10.65
C ARG A 218 0.99 6.26 9.31
N ASP A 219 0.41 5.58 8.33
CA ASP A 219 0.98 5.48 6.98
C ASP A 219 -0.12 5.30 5.94
N LEU A 220 -1.09 6.22 5.93
CA LEU A 220 -2.19 6.15 4.98
C LEU A 220 -1.73 6.67 3.61
N LYS A 221 -1.70 5.77 2.63
CA LYS A 221 -1.35 6.03 1.22
C LYS A 221 -1.93 4.94 0.32
N SER A 222 -1.95 5.19 -0.98
CA SER A 222 -2.46 4.25 -1.99
C SER A 222 -1.78 2.88 -1.89
N ASP A 223 -0.47 2.87 -1.66
CA ASP A 223 0.37 1.67 -1.64
C ASP A 223 0.05 0.74 -0.46
N ASN A 224 -0.57 1.29 0.60
CA ASN A 224 -1.01 0.53 1.78
C ASN A 224 -2.49 0.14 1.68
N THR A 225 -3.08 0.26 0.48
CA THR A 225 -4.41 -0.26 0.18
C THR A 225 -4.32 -1.31 -0.91
N LEU A 226 -5.09 -2.37 -0.76
CA LEU A 226 -5.18 -3.46 -1.73
C LEU A 226 -6.60 -3.60 -2.24
N VAL A 227 -6.74 -4.20 -3.42
CA VAL A 227 -8.02 -4.58 -4.02
C VAL A 227 -8.08 -6.09 -4.16
N ASN A 228 -9.26 -6.69 -3.98
CA ASN A 228 -9.50 -8.14 -4.12
C ASN A 228 -9.40 -8.64 -5.57
N HIS A 229 -8.46 -8.11 -6.37
CA HIS A 229 -8.12 -8.58 -7.71
C HIS A 229 -6.63 -8.34 -7.99
N PHE A 230 -5.89 -9.37 -8.44
CA PHE A 230 -4.49 -9.24 -8.84
C PHE A 230 -4.18 -9.86 -10.21
N GLY A 231 -3.25 -9.24 -10.94
CA GLY A 231 -2.64 -9.79 -12.14
C GLY A 231 -1.12 -9.86 -11.99
N ALA A 232 -0.42 -9.72 -13.11
CA ALA A 232 1.00 -9.43 -13.15
C ALA A 232 1.27 -8.01 -12.63
N HIS A 233 2.24 -7.89 -11.73
CA HIS A 233 2.66 -6.61 -11.13
C HIS A 233 2.99 -5.56 -12.20
N ARG A 234 2.68 -4.28 -11.93
CA ARG A 234 2.91 -3.10 -12.81
C ARG A 234 2.23 -3.13 -14.18
N ARG A 235 1.23 -4.00 -14.37
CA ARG A 235 0.44 -4.07 -15.62
C ARG A 235 -1.06 -3.97 -15.35
N ASN A 236 -1.40 -3.33 -14.23
CA ASN A 236 -2.77 -3.19 -13.77
C ASN A 236 -3.59 -2.25 -14.67
N ASP A 237 -2.95 -1.31 -15.35
CA ASP A 237 -3.53 -0.40 -16.35
C ASP A 237 -4.01 -1.11 -17.62
N GLU A 238 -3.27 -2.13 -18.07
CA GLU A 238 -3.62 -2.98 -19.23
C GLU A 238 -4.59 -4.13 -18.86
N ASN A 239 -4.90 -4.31 -17.57
CA ASN A 239 -5.70 -5.43 -17.11
C ASN A 239 -7.18 -5.28 -17.51
N VAL A 240 -7.67 -6.20 -18.33
CA VAL A 240 -9.03 -6.14 -18.88
C VAL A 240 -10.12 -6.59 -17.90
N MET A 241 -9.75 -7.35 -16.86
CA MET A 241 -10.71 -7.93 -15.91
C MET A 241 -11.09 -6.95 -14.80
N ARG A 242 -10.12 -6.15 -14.32
CA ARG A 242 -10.35 -5.22 -13.21
C ARG A 242 -11.46 -4.19 -13.48
N PRO A 243 -11.53 -3.51 -14.65
CA PRO A 243 -12.65 -2.61 -14.96
C PRO A 243 -14.01 -3.32 -14.99
N VAL A 244 -14.05 -4.56 -15.49
CA VAL A 244 -15.27 -5.37 -15.54
C VAL A 244 -15.76 -5.69 -14.13
N LEU A 245 -14.88 -6.22 -13.27
CA LEU A 245 -15.21 -6.49 -11.87
C LEU A 245 -15.65 -5.22 -11.11
N ARG A 246 -15.01 -4.09 -11.40
CA ARG A 246 -15.34 -2.81 -10.78
C ARG A 246 -16.74 -2.35 -11.17
N SER A 247 -17.05 -2.34 -12.46
CA SER A 247 -18.37 -1.95 -12.97
C SER A 247 -19.49 -2.89 -12.52
N ALA A 248 -19.18 -4.16 -12.25
CA ALA A 248 -20.09 -5.14 -11.67
C ALA A 248 -20.25 -5.02 -10.15
N GLY A 249 -19.53 -4.12 -9.47
CA GLY A 249 -19.59 -3.97 -8.01
C GLY A 249 -18.95 -5.12 -7.24
N GLN A 250 -18.04 -5.89 -7.85
CA GLN A 250 -17.41 -7.07 -7.26
C GLN A 250 -16.06 -6.77 -6.59
N LEU A 251 -15.52 -5.56 -6.80
CA LEU A 251 -14.29 -5.13 -6.14
C LEU A 251 -14.54 -4.59 -4.73
N THR A 252 -13.73 -5.06 -3.79
CA THR A 252 -13.60 -4.50 -2.45
C THR A 252 -12.15 -4.14 -2.16
N TYR A 253 -11.96 -3.22 -1.22
CA TYR A 253 -10.67 -2.67 -0.87
C TYR A 253 -10.37 -2.94 0.59
N ALA A 254 -9.09 -3.11 0.90
CA ALA A 254 -8.63 -3.37 2.24
C ALA A 254 -7.35 -2.60 2.58
N LEU A 255 -7.28 -2.10 3.80
CA LEU A 255 -6.06 -1.51 4.37
C LEU A 255 -5.15 -2.64 4.88
N PHE A 256 -3.84 -2.48 4.68
CA PHE A 256 -2.82 -3.38 5.20
C PHE A 256 -1.56 -2.58 5.55
N ASP A 257 -0.55 -3.29 6.04
CA ASP A 257 0.77 -2.75 6.39
C ASP A 257 0.83 -1.89 7.67
N PHE A 258 0.87 -2.58 8.80
CA PHE A 258 0.93 -1.96 10.13
C PHE A 258 2.35 -1.65 10.64
N ASP A 259 3.35 -1.52 9.74
CA ASP A 259 4.78 -1.31 10.07
C ASP A 259 5.05 -0.06 10.94
N LEU A 260 4.24 0.97 10.74
CA LEU A 260 4.32 2.26 11.45
C LEU A 260 3.18 2.44 12.44
N SER A 261 2.25 1.50 12.53
CA SER A 261 1.07 1.65 13.36
C SER A 261 1.40 1.61 14.84
N LEU A 262 0.55 2.24 15.64
CA LEU A 262 0.62 2.22 17.10
C LEU A 262 -0.69 1.71 17.66
N MET A 263 -0.58 0.82 18.65
CA MET A 263 -1.69 0.50 19.53
C MET A 263 -1.51 1.29 20.83
N LEU A 264 -2.40 2.26 21.04
CA LEU A 264 -2.38 3.23 22.13
C LEU A 264 -3.17 2.69 23.35
N PRO A 265 -2.86 3.18 24.56
CA PRO A 265 -3.54 2.73 25.78
C PRO A 265 -5.02 3.15 25.84
N SER A 266 -5.38 4.25 25.18
CA SER A 266 -6.76 4.75 25.10
C SER A 266 -6.96 5.67 23.91
N ASN A 267 -8.22 5.88 23.53
CA ASN A 267 -8.62 6.82 22.47
C ASN A 267 -8.52 8.30 22.86
N GLU A 268 -8.15 8.58 24.11
CA GLU A 268 -7.89 9.95 24.62
C GLU A 268 -6.38 10.24 24.70
N CYS A 269 -5.54 9.31 24.26
CA CYS A 269 -4.10 9.43 24.32
C CYS A 269 -3.61 10.58 23.42
N ARG A 270 -2.80 11.47 23.99
CA ARG A 270 -2.05 12.49 23.26
C ARG A 270 -0.59 12.07 23.14
N LEU A 271 0.02 12.33 21.99
CA LEU A 271 1.43 12.03 21.73
C LEU A 271 2.23 13.33 21.65
N PRO A 272 3.52 13.34 22.04
CA PRO A 272 4.38 14.49 21.81
C PRO A 272 4.36 14.91 20.33
N ALA A 273 4.33 16.21 20.05
CA ALA A 273 4.25 16.72 18.68
C ALA A 273 5.38 16.19 17.78
N SER A 274 6.57 15.94 18.35
CA SER A 274 7.68 15.34 17.60
C SER A 274 7.36 13.96 16.99
N ARG A 275 6.40 13.22 17.56
CA ARG A 275 6.02 11.90 17.03
C ARG A 275 5.15 11.98 15.78
N SER A 276 4.62 13.15 15.42
CA SER A 276 3.92 13.29 14.13
C SER A 276 4.87 13.26 12.95
N PHE A 277 6.17 13.53 13.15
CA PHE A 277 7.18 13.37 12.10
C PHE A 277 7.55 11.90 11.83
N GLU A 278 7.05 10.95 12.63
CA GLU A 278 7.17 9.52 12.36
C GLU A 278 6.14 9.03 11.31
N VAL A 279 5.16 9.86 10.96
CA VAL A 279 4.14 9.58 9.93
C VAL A 279 4.73 9.85 8.55
N LEU A 280 4.63 8.89 7.64
CA LEU A 280 5.22 8.98 6.29
C LEU A 280 4.22 9.35 5.18
N SER A 281 2.94 9.51 5.50
CA SER A 281 1.93 9.96 4.53
C SER A 281 2.23 11.40 4.10
N VAL A 282 2.77 11.58 2.90
CA VAL A 282 3.03 12.89 2.29
C VAL A 282 1.91 13.26 1.33
N PRO A 283 1.39 14.50 1.39
CA PRO A 283 1.57 15.54 2.40
C PRO A 283 0.81 15.20 3.69
N TRP A 284 1.33 15.69 4.82
CA TRP A 284 0.69 15.58 6.12
C TRP A 284 0.11 16.94 6.58
N PRO A 285 -0.83 16.96 7.53
CA PRO A 285 -1.39 18.20 8.07
C PRO A 285 -0.32 19.11 8.70
N TYR A 286 -0.46 20.42 8.50
CA TYR A 286 0.42 21.42 9.12
C TYR A 286 0.07 21.70 10.59
N ASP A 287 -0.95 21.06 11.15
CA ASP A 287 -1.48 21.38 12.49
C ASP A 287 -0.37 21.46 13.53
N ASN A 288 0.54 20.47 13.58
CA ASN A 288 1.63 20.43 14.57
C ASN A 288 2.81 21.39 14.30
N PHE A 289 2.74 22.23 13.26
CA PHE A 289 3.76 23.25 12.95
C PHE A 289 3.49 24.59 13.65
N GLN A 290 2.39 24.70 14.40
CA GLN A 290 2.03 25.92 15.12
C GLN A 290 2.61 25.99 16.55
N GLY A 291 3.41 24.99 16.93
CA GLY A 291 4.10 24.96 18.21
C GLY A 291 3.32 24.24 19.31
N GLU A 292 2.37 23.37 18.97
CA GLU A 292 1.76 22.47 19.95
C GLU A 292 2.82 21.57 20.60
N LEU A 293 2.67 21.31 21.91
CA LEU A 293 3.54 20.38 22.63
C LEU A 293 3.17 18.92 22.37
N ASP A 294 1.89 18.66 22.12
CA ASP A 294 1.32 17.35 21.88
C ASP A 294 0.19 17.41 20.85
N TYR A 295 -0.19 16.26 20.32
CA TYR A 295 -1.26 16.15 19.33
C TYR A 295 -2.15 14.93 19.60
N ASP A 296 -3.35 14.98 19.02
CA ASP A 296 -4.29 13.87 19.01
C ASP A 296 -4.01 13.01 17.77
N PRO A 297 -3.52 11.78 17.93
CA PRO A 297 -3.08 10.96 16.81
C PRO A 297 -4.23 10.47 15.93
N TYR A 298 -5.44 10.34 16.48
CA TYR A 298 -6.62 9.92 15.72
C TYR A 298 -7.10 11.06 14.82
N LYS A 299 -7.18 12.28 15.35
CA LYS A 299 -7.54 13.46 14.54
C LYS A 299 -6.51 13.78 13.49
N PHE A 300 -5.22 13.66 13.83
CA PHE A 300 -4.14 13.87 12.88
C PHE A 300 -4.20 12.85 11.72
N GLU A 301 -4.48 11.58 12.02
CA GLU A 301 -4.68 10.57 10.98
C GLU A 301 -5.88 10.87 10.07
N MET A 302 -6.97 11.41 10.59
CA MET A 302 -8.09 11.87 9.78
C MET A 302 -7.72 13.06 8.88
N GLY A 303 -6.85 13.95 9.36
CA GLY A 303 -6.28 15.02 8.54
C GLY A 303 -5.41 14.47 7.40
N CYS A 304 -4.53 13.50 7.69
CA CYS A 304 -3.74 12.80 6.68
C CYS A 304 -4.63 12.13 5.64
N LEU A 305 -5.70 11.43 6.08
CA LEU A 305 -6.67 10.80 5.18
C LEU A 305 -7.32 11.83 4.26
N GLY A 306 -7.74 12.99 4.79
CA GLY A 306 -8.34 14.05 3.97
C GLY A 306 -7.41 14.55 2.87
N ILE A 307 -6.15 14.81 3.22
CA ILE A 307 -5.13 15.23 2.24
C ILE A 307 -4.90 14.14 1.19
N PHE A 308 -4.71 12.90 1.63
CA PHE A 308 -4.52 11.75 0.75
C PHE A 308 -5.68 11.60 -0.26
N LEU A 309 -6.93 11.69 0.20
CA LEU A 309 -8.10 11.59 -0.68
C LEU A 309 -8.19 12.76 -1.68
N CYS A 310 -7.84 13.98 -1.26
CA CYS A 310 -7.77 15.12 -2.18
C CYS A 310 -6.71 14.88 -3.26
N GLN A 311 -5.52 14.38 -2.91
CA GLN A 311 -4.50 14.10 -3.92
C GLN A 311 -4.91 13.05 -4.94
N MET A 312 -5.66 12.03 -4.51
CA MET A 312 -6.06 10.98 -5.44
C MET A 312 -7.22 11.39 -6.35
N PHE A 313 -8.15 12.22 -5.87
CA PHE A 313 -9.44 12.41 -6.54
C PHE A 313 -9.83 13.86 -6.83
N GLN A 314 -9.13 14.85 -6.27
CA GLN A 314 -9.39 16.25 -6.58
C GLN A 314 -8.73 16.59 -7.91
N VAL A 315 -9.55 16.81 -8.94
CA VAL A 315 -9.10 17.33 -10.22
C VAL A 315 -8.83 18.83 -10.07
N GLU A 316 -7.68 19.29 -10.57
CA GLU A 316 -7.32 20.73 -10.63
C GLU A 316 -8.20 21.54 -11.59
#